data_AF-A0A0F8WTF6-F1
#
_entry.id   AF-A0A0F8WTF6-F1
#
_cell.length_a   1.000
_cell.length_b   1.000
_cell.length_c   1.000
_cell.angle_alpha   90.00
_cell.angle_beta   90.00
_cell.angle_gamma   90.00
#
_symmetry.space_group_name_H-M   'P 1'
#
loop_
_entity.id
_entity.type
_entity.pdbx_description
1 polymer ?
#
loop_
_entity_poly.entity_id
_entity_poly.type
_entity_poly.pdbx_seq_one_letter_code
_entity_poly.pdbx_strand_id
1 'polypeptide(L)'
;TQGYKPPAYWDKIQSFNALDIPVIANGEIWNIEHAQNCMTQAGTPHLMLGRGAVTRPDLVAQVDNDTEKSTNSVENTATLLWQDLIAHQIKFLEGEAKNDVVLVGRYKQWLGMLTKGYAEAQTVWEGIKREKNKAVIISALQASVRN
;
A
#
# COMPACT_ATOMS: atom_id res chain seq x y z
N THR A 1 -25.16 6.36 -3.15
CA THR A 1 -24.34 5.40 -2.37
C THR A 1 -23.07 6.06 -1.91
N GLN A 2 -22.51 5.65 -0.77
CA GLN A 2 -21.28 6.25 -0.21
C GLN A 2 -20.00 5.71 -0.89
N GLY A 3 -19.98 4.44 -1.34
CA GLY A 3 -18.87 3.90 -2.14
C GLY A 3 -17.51 4.08 -1.46
N TYR A 4 -16.53 4.59 -2.20
CA TYR A 4 -15.18 4.90 -1.69
C TYR A 4 -15.00 6.39 -1.32
N LYS A 5 -16.08 7.10 -0.99
CA LYS A 5 -16.00 8.51 -0.60
C LYS A 5 -15.63 8.60 0.89
N PRO A 6 -14.58 9.35 1.26
CA PRO A 6 -14.23 9.58 2.66
C PRO A 6 -15.27 10.48 3.37
N PRO A 7 -15.27 10.50 4.72
CA PRO A 7 -14.47 9.66 5.60
C PRO A 7 -15.06 8.24 5.75
N ALA A 8 -14.25 7.30 6.24
CA ALA A 8 -14.79 6.08 6.83
C ALA A 8 -15.31 6.39 8.24
N TYR A 9 -16.52 5.92 8.55
CA TYR A 9 -17.17 6.13 9.86
C TYR A 9 -16.83 4.98 10.81
N TRP A 10 -15.60 4.99 11.34
CA TRP A 10 -15.08 3.89 12.16
C TRP A 10 -15.82 3.74 13.50
N ASP A 11 -16.34 4.84 14.06
CA ASP A 11 -17.18 4.87 15.26
C ASP A 11 -18.38 3.92 15.18
N LYS A 12 -18.95 3.76 13.97
CA LYS A 12 -20.09 2.86 13.75
C LYS A 12 -19.76 1.38 13.88
N ILE A 13 -18.46 1.03 13.88
CA ILE A 13 -18.00 -0.35 14.04
C ILE A 13 -18.04 -0.77 15.52
N GLN A 14 -17.90 0.19 16.45
CA GLN A 14 -17.69 -0.07 17.87
C GLN A 14 -18.76 -0.96 18.52
N SER A 15 -20.03 -0.77 18.15
CA SER A 15 -21.15 -1.53 18.71
C SER A 15 -21.11 -3.02 18.38
N PHE A 16 -20.42 -3.42 17.31
CA PHE A 16 -20.30 -4.82 16.91
C PHE A 16 -19.31 -5.61 17.77
N ASN A 17 -18.46 -4.94 18.57
CA ASN A 17 -17.55 -5.63 19.51
C ASN A 17 -18.28 -6.34 20.66
N ALA A 18 -19.60 -6.17 20.79
CA ALA A 18 -20.43 -6.92 21.73
C ALA A 18 -20.74 -8.35 21.25
N LEU A 19 -20.41 -8.69 20.00
CA LEU A 19 -20.57 -10.04 19.46
C LEU A 19 -19.39 -10.94 19.89
N ASP A 20 -19.64 -12.24 20.03
CA ASP A 20 -18.61 -13.23 20.40
C ASP A 20 -17.61 -13.57 19.27
N ILE A 21 -17.59 -12.77 18.18
CA ILE A 21 -16.69 -12.96 17.04
C ILE A 21 -15.75 -11.76 16.89
N PRO A 22 -14.49 -11.98 16.47
CA PRO A 22 -13.56 -10.87 16.22
C PRO A 22 -14.08 -9.93 15.14
N VAL A 23 -14.07 -8.62 15.43
CA VAL A 23 -14.43 -7.56 14.49
C VAL A 23 -13.16 -6.96 13.89
N ILE A 24 -13.07 -6.91 12.56
CA ILE A 24 -11.95 -6.33 11.82
C ILE A 24 -12.40 -5.01 11.19
N ALA A 25 -11.78 -3.89 11.58
CA ALA A 25 -12.09 -2.59 11.02
C ALA A 25 -11.39 -2.36 9.67
N ASN A 26 -12.07 -1.68 8.74
CA ASN A 26 -11.56 -1.43 7.39
C ASN A 26 -11.98 -0.04 6.88
N GLY A 27 -11.21 0.47 5.91
CA GLY A 27 -11.56 1.64 5.11
C GLY A 27 -10.76 2.89 5.50
N GLU A 28 -10.28 3.61 4.48
CA GLU A 28 -9.55 4.90 4.61
C GLU A 28 -8.33 4.93 5.55
N ILE A 29 -7.70 3.77 5.76
CA ILE A 29 -6.43 3.67 6.47
C ILE A 29 -5.28 3.85 5.47
N TRP A 30 -4.57 4.98 5.56
CA TRP A 30 -3.54 5.39 4.60
C TRP A 30 -2.15 5.58 5.23
N ASN A 31 -2.08 5.73 6.56
CA ASN A 31 -0.88 5.93 7.35
C ASN A 31 -1.10 5.39 8.78
N ILE A 32 -0.06 5.46 9.62
CA ILE A 32 -0.09 4.97 11.01
C ILE A 32 -1.16 5.70 11.84
N GLU A 33 -1.26 7.02 11.71
CA GLU A 33 -2.24 7.84 12.44
C GLU A 33 -3.68 7.41 12.13
N HIS A 34 -3.98 7.13 10.86
CA HIS A 34 -5.30 6.61 10.47
C HIS A 34 -5.56 5.23 11.07
N ALA A 35 -4.54 4.36 11.16
CA ALA A 35 -4.67 3.05 11.78
C ALA A 35 -5.00 3.19 13.28
N GLN A 36 -4.27 4.05 14.00
CA GLN A 36 -4.50 4.35 15.42
C GLN A 36 -5.90 4.92 15.66
N ASN A 37 -6.30 5.90 14.84
CA ASN A 37 -7.63 6.50 14.92
C ASN A 37 -8.73 5.48 14.60
N CYS A 38 -8.52 4.60 13.62
CA CYS A 38 -9.44 3.53 13.27
C CYS A 38 -9.62 2.57 14.45
N MET A 39 -8.52 2.07 15.04
CA MET A 39 -8.58 1.17 16.19
C MET A 39 -9.29 1.81 17.38
N THR A 40 -8.99 3.09 17.66
CA THR A 40 -9.59 3.85 18.76
C THR A 40 -11.09 4.03 18.56
N GLN A 41 -11.53 4.48 17.38
CA GLN A 41 -12.95 4.73 17.10
C GLN A 41 -13.74 3.43 16.96
N ALA A 42 -13.17 2.43 16.30
CA ALA A 42 -13.82 1.14 16.09
C ALA A 42 -13.78 0.24 17.33
N GLY A 43 -12.99 0.58 18.35
CA GLY A 43 -12.86 -0.22 19.57
C GLY A 43 -12.28 -1.63 19.36
N THR A 44 -11.51 -1.84 18.30
CA THR A 44 -10.88 -3.12 17.97
C THR A 44 -9.41 -2.91 17.58
N PRO A 45 -8.49 -3.79 17.99
CA PRO A 45 -7.10 -3.75 17.52
C PRO A 45 -6.93 -4.35 16.11
N HIS A 46 -7.97 -4.99 15.56
CA HIS A 46 -7.87 -5.72 14.30
C HIS A 46 -8.21 -4.83 13.10
N LEU A 47 -7.26 -4.72 12.17
CA LEU A 47 -7.40 -3.89 10.97
C LEU A 47 -7.28 -4.73 9.69
N MET A 48 -8.00 -4.31 8.66
CA MET A 48 -7.78 -4.75 7.27
C MET A 48 -7.29 -3.55 6.46
N LEU A 49 -6.11 -3.67 5.85
CA LEU A 49 -5.53 -2.64 5.00
C LEU A 49 -5.75 -2.97 3.52
N GLY A 50 -6.29 -2.00 2.77
CA GLY A 50 -6.57 -2.14 1.34
C GLY A 50 -5.67 -1.25 0.50
N ARG A 51 -6.26 -0.19 -0.09
CA ARG A 51 -5.54 0.74 -0.98
C ARG A 51 -4.33 1.41 -0.35
N GLY A 52 -4.34 1.65 0.96
CA GLY A 52 -3.20 2.18 1.70
C GLY A 52 -1.96 1.31 1.52
N ALA A 53 -2.08 -0.01 1.77
CA ALA A 53 -0.98 -0.96 1.61
C ALA A 53 -0.54 -1.11 0.15
N VAL A 54 -1.44 -0.99 -0.83
CA VAL A 54 -1.05 -1.01 -2.25
C VAL A 54 -0.26 0.24 -2.66
N THR A 55 -0.56 1.38 -2.04
CA THR A 55 0.08 2.69 -2.28
C THR A 55 1.43 2.81 -1.55
N ARG A 56 1.50 2.27 -0.33
CA ARG A 56 2.68 2.18 0.53
C ARG A 56 2.79 0.73 1.04
N PRO A 57 3.53 -0.16 0.35
CA PRO A 57 3.66 -1.58 0.75
C PRO A 57 4.18 -1.79 2.16
N ASP A 58 4.95 -0.84 2.67
CA ASP A 58 5.47 -0.81 4.03
C ASP A 58 4.45 -0.42 5.10
N LEU A 59 3.26 0.05 4.74
CA LEU A 59 2.24 0.45 5.70
C LEU A 59 1.89 -0.67 6.69
N VAL A 60 1.89 -1.93 6.24
CA VAL A 60 1.62 -3.08 7.12
C VAL A 60 2.66 -3.15 8.24
N ALA A 61 3.94 -3.18 7.89
CA ALA A 61 5.04 -3.25 8.85
C ALA A 61 5.11 -2.00 9.75
N GLN A 62 4.77 -0.83 9.19
CA GLN A 62 4.69 0.41 9.97
C GLN A 62 3.60 0.36 11.04
N VAL A 63 2.42 -0.18 10.70
CA VAL A 63 1.31 -0.34 11.66
C VAL A 63 1.66 -1.39 12.71
N ASP A 64 2.19 -2.54 12.31
CA ASP A 64 2.54 -3.63 13.25
C ASP A 64 3.60 -3.16 14.27
N ASN A 65 4.70 -2.55 13.79
CA ASN A 65 5.76 -2.04 14.68
C ASN A 65 5.27 -0.96 15.65
N ASP A 66 4.29 -0.16 15.26
CA ASP A 66 3.70 0.86 16.14
C ASP A 66 2.91 0.23 17.29
N THR A 67 2.21 -0.87 17.02
CA THR A 67 1.49 -1.63 18.06
C THR A 67 2.43 -2.34 19.04
N GLU A 68 3.60 -2.81 18.59
CA GLU A 68 4.57 -3.54 19.43
C GLU A 68 5.48 -2.63 20.29
N LYS A 69 5.62 -1.35 19.94
CA LYS A 69 6.45 -0.35 20.64
C LYS A 69 6.06 -0.07 22.11
N SER A 70 5.02 -0.71 22.64
CA SER A 70 4.72 -0.71 24.08
C SER A 70 5.71 -1.54 24.92
N THR A 71 6.66 -2.28 24.35
CA THR A 71 7.58 -3.11 25.17
C THR A 71 9.09 -2.91 25.02
N ASN A 72 9.65 -2.45 23.89
CA ASN A 72 11.09 -2.14 23.84
C ASN A 72 11.42 -1.16 22.70
N SER A 73 11.96 0.00 23.07
CA SER A 73 12.43 1.04 22.16
C SER A 73 13.68 0.62 21.39
N VAL A 74 13.56 0.41 20.08
CA VAL A 74 14.61 0.71 19.10
C VAL A 74 13.94 1.25 17.85
N GLU A 75 14.38 2.44 17.41
CA GLU A 75 14.01 3.06 16.15
C GLU A 75 14.30 2.11 14.99
N ASN A 76 13.26 1.51 14.43
CA ASN A 76 13.35 0.89 13.12
C ASN A 76 12.16 1.37 12.30
N THR A 77 12.39 2.48 11.60
CA THR A 77 11.53 2.94 10.52
C THR A 77 11.46 1.84 9.49
N ALA A 78 10.39 1.04 9.50
CA ALA A 78 10.06 0.07 8.47
C ALA A 78 9.71 0.76 7.14
N THR A 79 10.37 1.86 6.82
CA THR A 79 10.15 2.65 5.62
C THR A 79 10.79 1.92 4.46
N LEU A 80 9.97 1.50 3.50
CA LEU A 80 10.46 0.96 2.24
C LEU A 80 10.79 2.13 1.32
N LEU A 81 12.06 2.27 0.95
CA LEU A 81 12.49 3.28 0.00
C LEU A 81 12.18 2.84 -1.44
N TRP A 82 12.07 3.80 -2.35
CA TRP A 82 11.79 3.52 -3.76
C TRP A 82 12.81 2.53 -4.36
N GLN A 83 14.10 2.75 -4.08
CA GLN A 83 15.20 1.91 -4.54
C GLN A 83 15.01 0.42 -4.15
N ASP A 84 14.53 0.16 -2.94
CA ASP A 84 14.35 -1.20 -2.42
C ASP A 84 13.11 -1.86 -3.04
N LEU A 85 12.12 -1.06 -3.44
CA LEU A 85 10.92 -1.52 -4.12
C LEU A 85 11.16 -1.91 -5.59
N ILE A 86 12.23 -1.43 -6.24
CA ILE A 86 12.50 -1.71 -7.67
C ILE A 86 12.64 -3.22 -7.95
N ALA A 87 13.38 -3.94 -7.12
CA ALA A 87 13.57 -5.38 -7.30
C ALA A 87 12.22 -6.13 -7.25
N HIS A 88 11.32 -5.71 -6.35
CA HIS A 88 9.97 -6.28 -6.24
C HIS A 88 9.08 -5.94 -7.44
N GLN A 89 9.19 -4.72 -7.98
CA GLN A 89 8.47 -4.30 -9.19
C GLN A 89 8.92 -5.08 -10.43
N ILE A 90 10.23 -5.30 -10.59
CA ILE A 90 10.77 -6.13 -11.67
C ILE A 90 10.32 -7.58 -11.52
N LYS A 91 10.40 -8.14 -10.30
CA LYS A 91 9.92 -9.49 -10.02
C LYS A 91 8.43 -9.66 -10.36
N PHE A 92 7.59 -8.64 -10.11
CA PHE A 92 6.20 -8.66 -10.54
C PHE A 92 6.08 -8.77 -12.06
N LEU A 93 6.88 -8.02 -12.82
CA LEU A 93 6.92 -8.05 -14.27
C LEU A 93 7.54 -9.32 -14.86
N GLU A 94 8.23 -10.12 -14.06
CA GLU A 94 8.74 -11.45 -14.42
C GLU A 94 7.76 -12.58 -14.07
N GLY A 95 6.66 -12.25 -13.38
CA GLY A 95 5.65 -13.21 -12.97
C GLY A 95 4.83 -13.79 -14.12
N GLU A 96 4.08 -14.85 -13.81
CA GLU A 96 3.24 -15.54 -14.77
C GLU A 96 1.97 -14.74 -15.09
N ALA A 97 1.64 -14.67 -16.38
CA ALA A 97 0.37 -14.13 -16.87
C ALA A 97 0.01 -14.77 -18.21
N LYS A 98 -1.24 -14.60 -18.65
CA LYS A 98 -1.70 -15.07 -19.96
C LYS A 98 -0.86 -14.52 -21.12
N ASN A 99 -0.40 -13.28 -21.01
CA ASN A 99 0.53 -12.62 -21.93
C ASN A 99 1.05 -11.32 -21.31
N ASP A 100 2.07 -10.72 -21.94
CA ASP A 100 2.69 -9.47 -21.50
C ASP A 100 1.72 -8.29 -21.44
N VAL A 101 0.68 -8.24 -22.30
CA VAL A 101 -0.30 -7.14 -22.28
C VAL A 101 -1.09 -7.14 -20.97
N VAL A 102 -1.52 -8.31 -20.51
CA VAL A 102 -2.23 -8.46 -19.23
C VAL A 102 -1.31 -8.11 -18.06
N LEU A 103 -0.07 -8.60 -18.09
CA LEU A 103 0.90 -8.37 -17.03
C LEU A 103 1.25 -6.88 -16.89
N VAL A 104 1.59 -6.23 -18.01
CA VAL A 104 1.89 -4.79 -18.07
C VAL A 104 0.67 -3.98 -17.64
N GLY A 105 -0.54 -4.38 -18.01
CA GLY A 105 -1.77 -3.72 -17.57
C GLY A 105 -1.93 -3.73 -16.05
N ARG A 106 -1.71 -4.89 -15.40
CA ARG A 106 -1.77 -5.02 -13.93
C ARG A 106 -0.64 -4.27 -13.24
N TYR A 107 0.56 -4.36 -13.78
CA TYR A 107 1.70 -3.61 -13.27
C TYR A 107 1.42 -2.10 -13.31
N LYS A 108 0.91 -1.59 -14.42
CA LYS A 108 0.55 -0.16 -14.55
C LYS A 108 -0.57 0.26 -13.61
N GLN A 109 -1.54 -0.61 -13.35
CA GLN A 109 -2.56 -0.36 -12.33
C GLN A 109 -1.90 -0.15 -10.95
N TRP A 110 -0.94 -1.00 -10.59
CA TRP A 110 -0.20 -0.88 -9.34
C TRP A 110 0.69 0.36 -9.31
N LEU A 111 1.50 0.60 -10.34
CA LEU A 111 2.35 1.79 -10.44
C LEU A 111 1.55 3.08 -10.35
N GLY A 112 0.37 3.14 -10.98
CA GLY A 112 -0.53 4.28 -10.87
C GLY A 112 -1.07 4.53 -9.46
N MET A 113 -1.13 3.50 -8.61
CA MET A 113 -1.44 3.67 -7.19
C MET A 113 -0.22 4.13 -6.39
N LEU A 114 0.98 3.61 -6.72
CA LEU A 114 2.24 3.99 -6.06
C LEU A 114 2.57 5.48 -6.21
N THR A 115 2.06 6.18 -7.22
CA THR A 115 2.29 7.64 -7.41
C THR A 115 1.81 8.49 -6.23
N LYS A 116 0.86 7.99 -5.43
CA LYS A 116 0.42 8.65 -4.20
C LYS A 116 1.32 8.39 -2.99
N GLY A 117 2.19 7.38 -3.07
CA GLY A 117 3.07 6.94 -1.99
C GLY A 117 4.56 7.21 -2.24
N TYR A 118 4.97 7.41 -3.49
CA TYR A 118 6.36 7.62 -3.89
C TYR A 118 6.43 8.71 -4.96
N ALA A 119 7.28 9.72 -4.77
CA ALA A 119 7.45 10.79 -5.74
C ALA A 119 8.11 10.27 -7.04
N GLU A 120 9.03 9.32 -6.91
CA GLU A 120 9.73 8.64 -7.99
C GLU A 120 8.75 7.86 -8.88
N ALA A 121 7.72 7.26 -8.29
CA ALA A 121 6.68 6.55 -9.04
C ALA A 121 5.92 7.49 -9.99
N GLN A 122 5.71 8.75 -9.61
CA GLN A 122 5.09 9.75 -10.49
C GLN A 122 5.95 10.02 -11.73
N THR A 123 7.26 10.18 -11.55
CA THR A 123 8.21 10.37 -12.65
C THR A 123 8.23 9.17 -13.59
N VAL A 124 8.34 7.96 -13.04
CA VAL A 124 8.33 6.73 -13.84
C VAL A 124 6.99 6.57 -14.57
N TRP A 125 5.87 6.76 -13.88
CA TRP A 125 4.52 6.68 -14.45
C TRP A 125 4.36 7.59 -15.67
N GLU A 126 4.75 8.86 -15.56
CA GLU A 126 4.66 9.81 -16.67
C GLU A 126 5.50 9.38 -17.88
N GLY A 127 6.69 8.81 -17.64
CA GLY A 127 7.55 8.28 -18.69
C GLY A 127 7.00 7.04 -19.39
N ILE A 128 6.32 6.14 -18.66
CA ILE A 128 5.93 4.82 -19.20
C ILE A 128 4.42 4.61 -19.39
N LYS A 129 3.54 5.56 -19.01
CA LYS A 129 2.07 5.36 -19.04
C LYS A 129 1.51 4.92 -20.39
N ARG A 130 2.16 5.25 -21.51
CA ARG A 130 1.81 4.81 -22.87
C ARG A 130 2.62 3.63 -23.42
N GLU A 131 3.71 3.25 -22.75
CA GLU A 131 4.60 2.15 -23.17
C GLU A 131 3.92 0.77 -23.02
N LYS A 132 4.13 -0.15 -23.96
CA LYS A 132 3.57 -1.51 -23.90
C LYS A 132 4.64 -2.60 -23.81
N ASN A 133 5.88 -2.26 -24.18
CA ASN A 133 7.00 -3.17 -24.16
C ASN A 133 7.51 -3.36 -22.73
N LYS A 134 7.41 -4.60 -22.23
CA LYS A 134 7.85 -5.00 -20.91
C LYS A 134 9.35 -4.70 -20.66
N ALA A 135 10.22 -4.96 -21.63
CA ALA A 135 11.66 -4.73 -21.47
C ALA A 135 12.01 -3.24 -21.33
N VAL A 136 11.29 -2.37 -22.05
CA VAL A 136 11.43 -0.91 -21.93
C VAL A 136 10.98 -0.43 -20.55
N ILE A 137 9.86 -0.97 -20.04
CA ILE A 137 9.36 -0.67 -18.69
C ILE A 137 10.38 -1.08 -17.61
N ILE A 138 10.94 -2.29 -17.71
CA ILE A 138 11.97 -2.77 -16.77
C ILE A 138 13.21 -1.86 -16.83
N SER A 139 13.64 -1.47 -18.03
CA SER A 139 14.79 -0.57 -18.21
C SER A 139 14.54 0.80 -17.56
N ALA A 140 13.32 1.34 -17.68
CA ALA A 140 12.94 2.61 -17.04
C ALA A 140 12.96 2.52 -15.50
N LEU A 141 12.52 1.39 -14.93
CA LEU A 141 12.61 1.15 -13.49
C LEU A 141 14.05 1.14 -13.00
N GLN A 142 14.93 0.40 -13.70
CA GLN A 142 16.35 0.34 -13.35
C GLN A 142 17.06 1.69 -13.45
N ALA A 143 16.64 2.55 -14.40
CA ALA A 143 17.17 3.90 -14.54
C ALA A 143 16.72 4.83 -13.40
N SER A 144 15.54 4.60 -12.82
CA SER A 144 14.97 5.46 -11.77
C SER A 144 15.71 5.45 -10.43
N VAL A 145 16.68 4.53 -10.25
CA VAL A 145 17.54 4.44 -9.06
C VAL A 145 18.86 5.20 -9.25
N ARG A 146 19.24 5.51 -10.49
CA ARG A 146 20.58 6.03 -10.83
C ARG A 146 20.66 7.56 -10.89
N ASN A 147 19.58 8.25 -10.54
CA ASN A 147 19.49 9.72 -10.55
C ASN A 147 19.34 10.26 -9.14
#